data_AF-A0A1D2MYY7-F1
#
_entry.id   AF-A0A1D2MYY7-F1
#
_cell.length_a   1.000
_cell.length_b   1.000
_cell.length_c   1.000
_cell.angle_alpha   90.00
_cell.angle_beta   90.00
_cell.angle_gamma   90.00
#
_symmetry.space_group_name_H-M   'P 1'
#
loop_
_entity.id
_entity.type
_entity.pdbx_description
1 polymer ?
#
loop_
_entity_poly.entity_id
_entity_poly.type
_entity_poly.pdbx_seq_one_letter_code
_entity_poly.pdbx_strand_id
1 'polypeptide(L)'
;METISTNEDSQTAADITAKYKAILKSNGIDDEVSQVIPSDSGLQGEGMGSQTQFITVKFKNPDIKPLNLFVKAHFANASHSEMLEETKLFEKEATFFMQYVPAAKEFCKLKGCEDLLDLYPKCYYGDNNMLVFENLVSDKGYVLLNKVEKHDLNTTRVAIKTLAKHHAISYAVIEEEGAENFFKRFANLDFEAYTQPTARTTVEPMLDNGIRANIKILQKSDITGKEDVIEFLNSFIGKAYDDMLDNIIKFIPEEEKLLVLNHGDYWNNNMMFLMNQEKNKIHGHITFDLQVTRYNSPCLDIAYYLFTSVKQEVRRAFLKEILEEYLDVLKQTAAKLGHPIELSFEELYMTFRKRLKFGFWLAICLHIGAGFAAFKELDVNELGDFKNLSSALDTAFQKWIDKNTERAEETAKTLVNFSSKSPLEPDDDNAEGPLAPGWHFPIGHFHSTYCRNCPYNMSLLVEREYDCNREDVHGGSSIFCMKVVRPDGFVDRMCGSKSALMAANEFGHSCDEFKTGKTRLLNKICFCQTDFCNGATTPVPIWLGMGIPLVLAVLMMLYLVRA
;
A
#
# COMPACT_ATOMS: atom_id res chain seq x y z
N MET A 1 22.32 37.05 22.93
CA MET A 1 23.78 36.83 23.02
C MET A 1 24.04 36.03 24.28
N GLU A 2 24.08 34.71 24.15
CA GLU A 2 25.01 33.82 24.85
C GLU A 2 24.86 32.46 24.17
N THR A 3 25.88 32.12 23.40
CA THR A 3 26.06 30.89 22.62
C THR A 3 26.30 29.73 23.57
N ILE A 4 25.40 28.75 23.59
CA ILE A 4 25.72 27.40 24.06
C ILE A 4 26.22 26.65 22.83
N SER A 5 27.55 26.61 22.67
CA SER A 5 28.22 25.72 21.74
C SER A 5 28.24 24.32 22.34
N THR A 6 27.45 23.40 21.79
CA THR A 6 27.71 21.97 21.92
C THR A 6 28.56 21.55 20.73
N ASN A 7 29.81 21.18 21.02
CA ASN A 7 30.76 20.57 20.09
C ASN A 7 30.24 19.22 19.62
N GLU A 8 29.73 19.12 18.39
CA GLU A 8 29.62 17.87 17.65
C GLU A 8 30.15 18.08 16.21
N ASP A 9 31.28 17.42 15.92
CA ASP A 9 31.92 17.14 14.63
C ASP A 9 31.89 18.19 13.50
N SER A 10 32.78 19.19 13.55
CA SER A 10 33.17 19.88 12.31
C SER A 10 34.18 19.01 11.53
N GLN A 11 33.71 18.16 10.62
CA GLN A 11 34.59 17.46 9.67
C GLN A 11 35.43 18.48 8.89
N THR A 12 36.75 18.29 8.84
CA THR A 12 37.62 19.17 8.06
C THR A 12 37.45 18.89 6.57
N ALA A 13 37.75 19.87 5.71
CA ALA A 13 37.74 19.66 4.25
C ALA A 13 38.70 18.53 3.80
N ALA A 14 39.75 18.27 4.58
CA ALA A 14 40.67 17.16 4.35
C ALA A 14 40.01 15.81 4.66
N ASP A 15 39.24 15.70 5.75
CA ASP A 15 38.53 14.48 6.12
C ASP A 15 37.47 14.11 5.09
N ILE A 16 36.69 15.09 4.63
CA ILE A 16 35.71 14.93 3.55
C ILE A 16 36.40 14.42 2.29
N THR A 17 37.51 15.05 1.89
CA THR A 17 38.26 14.64 0.69
C THR A 17 38.80 13.22 0.81
N ALA A 18 39.33 12.83 1.97
CA ALA A 18 39.83 11.49 2.22
C ALA A 18 38.70 10.43 2.15
N LYS A 19 37.53 10.74 2.74
CA LYS A 19 36.35 9.88 2.70
C LYS A 19 35.90 9.58 1.27
N TYR A 20 35.71 10.61 0.44
CA TYR A 20 35.26 10.41 -0.94
C TYR A 20 36.34 9.75 -1.81
N LYS A 21 37.63 9.97 -1.56
CA LYS A 21 38.71 9.19 -2.21
C LYS A 21 38.59 7.71 -1.91
N ALA A 22 38.32 7.32 -0.66
CA ALA A 22 38.14 5.93 -0.28
C ALA A 22 36.91 5.31 -0.96
N ILE A 23 35.78 6.04 -0.99
CA ILE A 23 34.54 5.61 -1.67
C ILE A 23 34.77 5.39 -3.17
N LEU A 24 35.48 6.29 -3.85
CA LEU A 24 35.74 6.16 -5.28
C LEU A 24 36.65 4.99 -5.59
N LYS A 25 37.70 4.80 -4.79
CA LYS A 25 38.63 3.69 -4.93
C LYS A 25 37.96 2.33 -4.74
N SER A 26 37.06 2.18 -3.76
CA SER A 26 36.30 0.94 -3.58
C SER A 26 35.36 0.61 -4.75
N ASN A 27 35.03 1.62 -5.56
CA ASN A 27 34.21 1.50 -6.76
C ASN A 27 35.04 1.40 -8.06
N GLY A 28 36.35 1.17 -7.96
CA GLY A 28 37.26 1.03 -9.11
C GLY A 28 37.58 2.34 -9.83
N ILE A 29 37.39 3.49 -9.17
CA ILE A 29 37.77 4.80 -9.69
C ILE A 29 39.06 5.22 -9.00
N ASP A 30 40.18 4.99 -9.67
CA ASP A 30 41.53 5.26 -9.15
C ASP A 30 42.08 6.66 -9.52
N ASP A 31 41.29 7.47 -10.24
CA ASP A 31 41.68 8.81 -10.66
C ASP A 31 42.00 9.72 -9.48
N GLU A 32 43.09 10.49 -9.59
CA GLU A 32 43.51 11.37 -8.51
C GLU A 32 42.50 12.52 -8.30
N VAL A 33 41.82 12.54 -7.16
CA VAL A 33 40.90 13.62 -6.79
C VAL A 33 41.68 14.89 -6.42
N SER A 34 41.35 16.00 -7.07
CA SER A 34 41.89 17.34 -6.80
C SER A 34 41.11 18.08 -5.72
N GLN A 35 39.78 18.00 -5.76
CA GLN A 35 38.89 18.72 -4.84
C GLN A 35 37.55 18.00 -4.69
N VAL A 36 36.99 18.06 -3.49
CA VAL A 36 35.60 17.66 -3.20
C VAL A 36 34.84 18.91 -2.75
N ILE A 37 33.71 19.20 -3.39
CA ILE A 37 32.93 20.41 -3.15
C ILE A 37 31.52 20.00 -2.71
N PRO A 38 31.19 20.14 -1.42
CA PRO A 38 29.83 20.00 -0.93
C PRO A 38 28.98 21.22 -1.28
N SER A 39 27.72 20.99 -1.60
CA SER A 39 26.72 22.03 -1.87
C SER A 39 25.34 21.60 -1.40
N ASP A 40 24.51 22.55 -0.95
CA ASP A 40 23.14 22.28 -0.53
C ASP A 40 22.33 21.70 -1.70
N SER A 41 21.48 20.71 -1.41
CA SER A 41 20.56 20.16 -2.40
C SER A 41 19.38 21.08 -2.71
N GLY A 42 19.06 22.00 -1.79
CA GLY A 42 17.83 22.80 -1.84
C GLY A 42 16.57 21.99 -1.52
N LEU A 43 16.69 20.72 -1.13
CA LEU A 43 15.60 19.79 -0.82
C LEU A 43 15.30 19.69 0.69
N GLN A 44 15.63 20.74 1.46
CA GLN A 44 15.39 20.76 2.90
C GLN A 44 13.90 20.53 3.21
N GLY A 45 13.59 19.51 4.02
CA GLY A 45 12.23 19.13 4.41
C GLY A 45 11.47 18.21 3.46
N GLU A 46 12.09 17.71 2.37
CA GLU A 46 11.44 16.76 1.45
C GLU A 46 11.74 15.28 1.77
N GLY A 47 12.83 15.00 2.50
CA GLY A 47 13.15 13.66 3.00
C GLY A 47 12.64 13.47 4.42
N MET A 48 11.77 12.48 4.64
CA MET A 48 11.24 12.09 5.96
C MET A 48 12.37 11.68 6.93
N GLY A 49 13.02 12.64 7.59
CA GLY A 49 14.09 12.37 8.54
C GLY A 49 15.51 12.25 7.96
N SER A 50 15.77 12.77 6.74
CA SER A 50 17.12 12.82 6.17
C SER A 50 17.53 14.21 5.68
N GLN A 51 18.81 14.55 5.86
CA GLN A 51 19.45 15.68 5.20
C GLN A 51 20.02 15.22 3.86
N THR A 52 19.84 16.05 2.83
CA THR A 52 20.36 15.76 1.50
C THR A 52 21.40 16.79 1.08
N GLN A 53 22.43 16.35 0.36
CA GLN A 53 23.53 17.18 -0.10
C GLN A 53 24.02 16.74 -1.48
N PHE A 54 24.46 17.69 -2.31
CA PHE A 54 25.20 17.38 -3.52
C PHE A 54 26.70 17.46 -3.27
N ILE A 55 27.44 16.50 -3.81
CA ILE A 55 28.91 16.48 -3.77
C ILE A 55 29.44 16.47 -5.20
N THR A 56 30.26 17.47 -5.54
CA THR A 56 31.01 17.49 -6.79
C THR A 56 32.45 17.07 -6.53
N VAL A 57 32.89 15.98 -7.16
CA VAL A 57 34.27 15.53 -7.13
C VAL A 57 34.97 15.99 -8.39
N LYS A 58 36.04 16.77 -8.24
CA LYS A 58 36.93 17.16 -9.33
C LYS A 58 38.19 16.31 -9.32
N PHE A 59 38.63 15.89 -10.49
CA PHE A 59 39.86 15.13 -10.68
C PHE A 59 41.04 16.06 -10.98
N LYS A 60 42.26 15.59 -10.77
CA LYS A 60 43.48 16.33 -11.15
C LYS A 60 43.69 16.34 -12.66
N ASN A 61 43.33 15.24 -13.33
CA ASN A 61 43.32 15.20 -14.78
C ASN A 61 42.16 16.08 -15.28
N PRO A 62 42.44 17.20 -15.98
CA PRO A 62 41.41 18.12 -16.45
C PRO A 62 40.52 17.54 -17.56
N ASP A 63 40.96 16.46 -18.22
CA ASP A 63 40.18 15.79 -19.27
C ASP A 63 39.05 14.91 -18.70
N ILE A 64 39.08 14.64 -17.39
CA ILE A 64 38.05 13.86 -16.71
C ILE A 64 36.97 14.79 -16.21
N LYS A 65 35.73 14.55 -16.66
CA LYS A 65 34.57 15.31 -16.19
C LYS A 65 34.41 15.17 -14.68
N PRO A 66 34.00 16.24 -13.97
CA PRO A 66 33.62 16.13 -12.57
C PRO A 66 32.54 15.08 -12.36
N LEU A 67 32.63 14.35 -11.25
CA LEU A 67 31.61 13.39 -10.83
C LEU A 67 30.65 14.06 -9.85
N ASN A 68 29.37 14.05 -10.18
CA ASN A 68 28.31 14.61 -9.34
C ASN A 68 27.61 13.49 -8.57
N LEU A 69 27.55 13.64 -7.25
CA LEU A 69 26.95 12.67 -6.34
C LEU A 69 25.81 13.31 -5.55
N PHE A 70 24.81 12.49 -5.23
CA PHE A 70 23.72 12.83 -4.32
C PHE A 70 23.89 12.05 -3.02
N VAL A 71 23.84 12.75 -1.89
CA VAL A 71 24.08 12.17 -0.56
C VAL A 71 22.82 12.33 0.28
N LYS A 72 22.39 11.24 0.91
CA LYS A 72 21.31 11.19 1.91
C LYS A 72 21.93 10.78 3.24
N ALA A 73 21.76 11.59 4.28
CA ALA A 73 22.37 11.36 5.60
C ALA A 73 21.35 11.55 6.74
N HIS A 74 21.56 10.86 7.85
CA HIS A 74 20.76 11.03 9.08
C HIS A 74 20.89 12.45 9.65
N PHE A 75 19.81 12.96 10.26
CA PHE A 75 19.88 14.16 11.10
C PHE A 75 20.66 13.85 12.39
N ALA A 76 21.44 14.82 12.89
CA ALA A 76 22.16 14.71 14.15
C ALA A 76 21.27 14.86 15.41
N ASN A 77 19.96 15.09 15.26
CA ASN A 77 19.07 15.42 16.37
C ASN A 77 18.51 14.16 17.04
N ALA A 78 18.74 14.01 18.35
CA ALA A 78 18.45 12.81 19.14
C ALA A 78 16.99 12.30 19.10
N SER A 79 15.99 13.18 18.89
CA SER A 79 14.57 12.77 18.80
C SER A 79 14.20 12.07 17.49
N HIS A 80 14.98 12.29 16.42
CA HIS A 80 14.83 11.57 15.16
C HIS A 80 15.55 10.22 15.18
N SER A 81 16.62 10.10 15.99
CA SER A 81 17.41 8.87 16.11
C SER A 81 16.58 7.69 16.62
N GLU A 82 15.71 7.87 17.62
CA GLU A 82 14.93 6.77 18.21
C GLU A 82 13.90 6.18 17.21
N MET A 83 13.15 7.03 16.49
CA MET A 83 12.24 6.57 15.43
C MET A 83 13.01 5.89 14.29
N LEU A 84 14.12 6.47 13.84
CA LEU A 84 14.90 5.95 12.72
C LEU A 84 15.60 4.63 13.05
N GLU A 85 16.06 4.46 14.30
CA GLU A 85 16.62 3.21 14.81
C GLU A 85 15.55 2.12 14.93
N GLU A 86 14.36 2.43 15.47
CA GLU A 86 13.28 1.44 15.59
C GLU A 86 12.71 1.02 14.23
N THR A 87 12.60 1.96 13.28
CA THR A 87 12.04 1.70 11.94
C THR A 87 13.07 1.14 10.96
N LYS A 88 14.36 1.17 11.32
CA LYS A 88 15.49 0.64 10.54
C LYS A 88 15.57 1.16 9.09
N LEU A 89 15.09 2.37 8.83
CA LEU A 89 14.92 2.89 7.47
C LEU A 89 16.25 2.95 6.69
N PHE A 90 17.31 3.49 7.30
CA PHE A 90 18.62 3.59 6.65
C PHE A 90 19.33 2.24 6.56
N GLU A 91 19.23 1.39 7.58
CA GLU A 91 19.77 0.03 7.54
C GLU A 91 19.14 -0.78 6.40
N LYS A 92 17.82 -0.66 6.21
CA LYS A 92 17.10 -1.26 5.09
C LYS A 92 17.56 -0.73 3.75
N GLU A 93 17.60 0.60 3.60
CA GLU A 93 17.99 1.22 2.33
C GLU A 93 19.45 0.86 1.97
N ALA A 94 20.36 0.88 2.95
CA ALA A 94 21.74 0.43 2.77
C ALA A 94 21.82 -1.06 2.41
N THR A 95 21.08 -1.94 3.09
CA THR A 95 21.02 -3.36 2.76
C THR A 95 20.50 -3.59 1.34
N PHE A 96 19.44 -2.87 0.95
CA PHE A 96 18.88 -2.94 -0.39
C PHE A 96 19.92 -2.57 -1.45
N PHE A 97 20.54 -1.40 -1.34
CA PHE A 97 21.44 -0.88 -2.38
C PHE A 97 22.84 -1.50 -2.35
N MET A 98 23.40 -1.79 -1.18
CA MET A 98 24.77 -2.28 -1.04
C MET A 98 24.89 -3.80 -1.08
N GLN A 99 23.81 -4.54 -0.81
CA GLN A 99 23.83 -6.00 -0.78
C GLN A 99 22.89 -6.62 -1.80
N TYR A 100 21.58 -6.30 -1.73
CA TYR A 100 20.58 -6.92 -2.60
C TYR A 100 20.75 -6.51 -4.07
N VAL A 101 20.88 -5.22 -4.39
CA VAL A 101 21.01 -4.76 -5.79
C VAL A 101 22.22 -5.38 -6.49
N PRO A 102 23.44 -5.43 -5.92
CA PRO A 102 24.57 -6.13 -6.52
C PRO A 102 24.32 -7.63 -6.73
N ALA A 103 23.75 -8.32 -5.74
CA ALA A 103 23.43 -9.75 -5.84
C ALA A 103 22.38 -10.03 -6.92
N ALA A 104 21.34 -9.22 -6.99
CA ALA A 104 20.30 -9.32 -8.00
C ALA A 104 20.85 -8.98 -9.41
N LYS A 105 21.83 -8.07 -9.53
CA LYS A 105 22.53 -7.78 -10.81
C LYS A 105 23.34 -8.99 -11.27
N GLU A 106 24.07 -9.62 -10.36
CA GLU A 106 24.80 -10.86 -10.65
C GLU A 106 23.85 -11.97 -11.08
N PHE A 107 22.75 -12.18 -10.35
CA PHE A 107 21.70 -13.13 -10.71
C PHE A 107 21.13 -12.87 -12.11
N CYS A 108 20.73 -11.63 -12.40
CA CYS A 108 20.21 -11.25 -13.72
C CYS A 108 21.25 -11.50 -14.82
N LYS A 109 22.52 -11.18 -14.58
CA LYS A 109 23.63 -11.45 -15.51
C LYS A 109 23.81 -12.95 -15.77
N LEU A 110 23.74 -13.79 -14.74
CA LEU A 110 23.82 -15.26 -14.89
C LEU A 110 22.67 -15.82 -15.72
N LYS A 111 21.49 -15.18 -15.69
CA LYS A 111 20.33 -15.51 -16.53
C LYS A 111 20.36 -14.82 -17.91
N GLY A 112 21.45 -14.13 -18.27
CA GLY A 112 21.59 -13.43 -19.56
C GLY A 112 20.72 -12.17 -19.69
N CYS A 113 20.33 -11.57 -18.57
CA CYS A 113 19.40 -10.45 -18.47
C CYS A 113 20.03 -9.23 -17.75
N GLU A 114 21.27 -8.89 -18.10
CA GLU A 114 22.08 -7.90 -17.36
C GLU A 114 21.46 -6.50 -17.25
N ASP A 115 20.70 -6.06 -18.26
CA ASP A 115 20.08 -4.73 -18.29
C ASP A 115 18.78 -4.61 -17.46
N LEU A 116 18.28 -5.70 -16.87
CA LEU A 116 16.98 -5.67 -16.17
C LEU A 116 16.98 -4.79 -14.91
N LEU A 117 18.16 -4.57 -14.32
CA LEU A 117 18.32 -3.80 -13.08
C LEU A 117 18.82 -2.37 -13.26
N ASP A 118 18.77 -1.86 -14.49
CA ASP A 118 18.95 -0.43 -14.78
C ASP A 118 17.70 0.39 -14.43
N LEU A 119 17.13 0.10 -13.26
CA LEU A 119 15.93 0.71 -12.69
C LEU A 119 16.25 1.53 -11.43
N TYR A 120 17.49 1.50 -10.97
CA TYR A 120 17.98 2.15 -9.76
C TYR A 120 19.19 3.03 -10.05
N PRO A 121 19.42 4.11 -9.28
CA PRO A 121 20.68 4.83 -9.33
C PRO A 121 21.84 3.93 -8.88
N LYS A 122 23.03 4.14 -9.43
CA LYS A 122 24.26 3.59 -8.85
C LYS A 122 24.45 4.14 -7.44
N CYS A 123 24.47 3.26 -6.45
CA CYS A 123 24.92 3.56 -5.10
C CYS A 123 26.43 3.29 -5.01
N TYR A 124 27.19 4.31 -4.64
CA TYR A 124 28.64 4.23 -4.43
C TYR A 124 28.99 3.79 -3.01
N TYR A 125 28.14 4.14 -2.04
CA TYR A 125 28.37 3.87 -0.64
C TYR A 125 27.04 3.90 0.13
N GLY A 126 26.91 3.03 1.12
CA GLY A 126 25.77 2.99 2.02
C GLY A 126 26.19 2.38 3.36
N ASP A 127 25.86 3.06 4.45
CA ASP A 127 25.88 2.51 5.80
C ASP A 127 24.61 2.94 6.55
N ASN A 128 24.52 2.64 7.84
CA ASN A 128 23.37 2.98 8.66
C ASN A 128 23.16 4.49 8.85
N ASN A 129 24.07 5.34 8.40
CA ASN A 129 24.02 6.79 8.58
C ASN A 129 23.96 7.59 7.28
N MET A 130 24.48 7.03 6.18
CA MET A 130 24.66 7.77 4.94
C MET A 130 24.64 6.86 3.72
N LEU A 131 23.93 7.32 2.68
CA LEU A 131 23.96 6.77 1.34
C LEU A 131 24.50 7.80 0.34
N VAL A 132 25.28 7.33 -0.64
CA VAL A 132 25.90 8.14 -1.69
C VAL A 132 25.54 7.54 -3.05
N PHE A 133 24.76 8.27 -3.83
CA PHE A 133 24.28 7.88 -5.14
C PHE A 133 24.92 8.71 -6.25
N GLU A 134 24.88 8.21 -7.48
CA GLU A 134 25.09 9.06 -8.66
C GLU A 134 24.03 10.16 -8.75
N ASN A 135 24.40 11.32 -9.29
CA ASN A 135 23.43 12.38 -9.58
C ASN A 135 22.85 12.21 -10.99
N LEU A 136 21.64 11.65 -11.06
CA LEU A 136 20.95 11.37 -12.32
C LEU A 136 20.48 12.64 -13.07
N VAL A 137 20.20 13.72 -12.36
CA VAL A 137 19.66 14.97 -12.92
C VAL A 137 20.74 15.71 -13.71
N SER A 138 21.92 15.86 -13.11
CA SER A 138 23.02 16.62 -13.71
C SER A 138 23.63 15.95 -14.94
N ASP A 139 23.67 14.60 -14.95
CA ASP A 139 24.54 13.87 -15.88
C ASP A 139 23.79 13.01 -16.90
N LYS A 140 22.53 12.64 -16.65
CA LYS A 140 21.78 11.66 -17.47
C LYS A 140 20.43 12.16 -18.02
N GLY A 141 20.09 13.43 -17.82
CA GLY A 141 18.87 14.03 -18.38
C GLY A 141 17.56 13.52 -17.76
N TYR A 142 17.65 12.92 -16.57
CA TYR A 142 16.47 12.55 -15.80
C TYR A 142 15.81 13.77 -15.18
N VAL A 143 14.49 13.78 -15.14
CA VAL A 143 13.68 14.84 -14.54
C VAL A 143 12.74 14.28 -13.48
N LEU A 144 12.50 15.07 -12.44
CA LEU A 144 11.38 14.86 -11.53
C LEU A 144 10.14 15.52 -12.14
N LEU A 145 9.02 14.80 -12.21
CA LEU A 145 7.77 15.34 -12.71
C LEU A 145 7.04 16.12 -11.62
N ASN A 146 6.17 17.04 -12.03
CA ASN A 146 5.37 17.80 -11.08
C ASN A 146 4.32 16.88 -10.42
N LYS A 147 4.43 16.72 -9.09
CA LYS A 147 3.49 15.91 -8.30
C LYS A 147 2.05 16.39 -8.32
N VAL A 148 1.81 17.69 -8.48
CA VAL A 148 0.46 18.25 -8.56
C VAL A 148 -0.22 17.84 -9.87
N GLU A 149 0.54 17.81 -10.97
CA GLU A 149 0.00 17.49 -12.29
C GLU A 149 -0.37 16.02 -12.45
N LYS A 150 0.28 15.13 -11.68
CA LYS A 150 0.13 13.67 -11.75
C LYS A 150 0.44 13.11 -13.15
N HIS A 151 0.55 11.78 -13.23
CA HIS A 151 0.99 11.08 -14.42
C HIS A 151 -0.17 10.89 -15.40
N ASP A 152 0.10 11.21 -16.66
CA ASP A 152 -0.74 10.80 -17.79
C ASP A 152 -0.57 9.32 -18.10
N LEU A 153 -1.36 8.79 -19.04
CA LEU A 153 -1.31 7.38 -19.40
C LEU A 153 0.08 6.95 -19.89
N ASN A 154 0.77 7.76 -20.70
CA ASN A 154 2.10 7.40 -21.22
C ASN A 154 3.11 7.22 -20.08
N THR A 155 3.14 8.17 -19.16
CA THR A 155 4.02 8.13 -17.99
C THR A 155 3.66 6.96 -17.07
N THR A 156 2.36 6.70 -16.88
CA THR A 156 1.88 5.55 -16.11
C THR A 156 2.31 4.21 -16.70
N ARG A 157 2.29 4.06 -18.02
CA ARG A 157 2.79 2.84 -18.68
C ARG A 157 4.28 2.62 -18.44
N VAL A 158 5.08 3.68 -18.44
CA VAL A 158 6.52 3.57 -18.15
C VAL A 158 6.75 3.17 -16.70
N ALA A 159 6.08 3.83 -15.75
CA ALA A 159 6.20 3.53 -14.33
C ALA A 159 5.75 2.10 -13.99
N ILE A 160 4.55 1.70 -14.44
CA ILE A 160 4.00 0.37 -14.09
C ILE A 160 4.85 -0.78 -14.63
N LYS A 161 5.49 -0.61 -15.79
CA LYS A 161 6.44 -1.59 -16.34
C LYS A 161 7.71 -1.70 -15.51
N THR A 162 8.27 -0.59 -15.06
CA THR A 162 9.42 -0.61 -14.16
C THR A 162 9.06 -1.27 -12.83
N LEU A 163 7.89 -0.97 -12.28
CA LEU A 163 7.40 -1.65 -11.07
C LEU A 163 7.21 -3.16 -11.27
N ALA A 164 6.66 -3.57 -12.42
CA ALA A 164 6.52 -4.98 -12.76
C ALA A 164 7.88 -5.70 -12.85
N LYS A 165 8.89 -5.04 -13.42
CA LYS A 165 10.26 -5.58 -13.45
C LYS A 165 10.86 -5.68 -12.05
N HIS A 166 10.74 -4.63 -11.23
CA HIS A 166 11.18 -4.63 -9.83
C HIS A 166 10.61 -5.84 -9.07
N HIS A 167 9.29 -6.03 -9.13
CA HIS A 167 8.59 -7.13 -8.50
C HIS A 167 9.03 -8.50 -9.06
N ALA A 168 9.10 -8.67 -10.38
CA ALA A 168 9.51 -9.93 -11.00
C ALA A 168 10.94 -10.33 -10.63
N ILE A 169 11.87 -9.37 -10.57
CA ILE A 169 13.26 -9.63 -10.20
C ILE A 169 13.34 -10.05 -8.74
N SER A 170 12.65 -9.35 -7.84
CA SER A 170 12.63 -9.72 -6.42
C SER A 170 12.05 -11.12 -6.20
N TYR A 171 10.93 -11.42 -6.85
CA TYR A 171 10.32 -12.75 -6.83
C TYR A 171 11.32 -13.82 -7.28
N ALA A 172 11.94 -13.64 -8.45
CA ALA A 172 12.86 -14.62 -9.00
C ALA A 172 14.10 -14.86 -8.11
N VAL A 173 14.64 -13.82 -7.48
CA VAL A 173 15.78 -13.97 -6.55
C VAL A 173 15.34 -14.69 -5.27
N ILE A 174 14.17 -14.34 -4.72
CA ILE A 174 13.61 -14.98 -3.52
C ILE A 174 13.33 -16.47 -3.77
N GLU A 175 12.76 -16.81 -4.93
CA GLU A 175 12.49 -18.20 -5.33
C GLU A 175 13.78 -19.00 -5.57
N GLU A 176 14.81 -18.39 -6.18
CA GLU A 176 16.09 -19.06 -6.41
C GLU A 176 16.81 -19.42 -5.09
N GLU A 177 16.79 -18.52 -4.10
CA GLU A 177 17.49 -18.73 -2.81
C GLU A 177 16.62 -19.46 -1.76
N GLY A 178 15.30 -19.37 -1.89
CA GLY A 178 14.32 -19.67 -0.86
C GLY A 178 14.20 -18.53 0.16
N ALA A 179 12.97 -18.15 0.49
CA ALA A 179 12.67 -16.98 1.34
C ALA A 179 13.44 -16.94 2.67
N GLU A 180 13.56 -18.08 3.37
CA GLU A 180 14.29 -18.14 4.64
C GLU A 180 15.78 -17.77 4.48
N ASN A 181 16.43 -18.26 3.43
CA ASN A 181 17.84 -17.95 3.17
C ASN A 181 18.00 -16.51 2.67
N PHE A 182 17.08 -16.07 1.80
CA PHE A 182 17.06 -14.71 1.29
C PHE A 182 17.02 -13.68 2.43
N PHE A 183 16.08 -13.83 3.38
CA PHE A 183 15.96 -12.88 4.49
C PHE A 183 17.03 -13.04 5.58
N LYS A 184 17.70 -14.20 5.67
CA LYS A 184 18.94 -14.33 6.46
C LYS A 184 20.11 -13.58 5.83
N ARG A 185 20.22 -13.61 4.50
CA ARG A 185 21.29 -12.94 3.74
C ARG A 185 21.06 -11.43 3.69
N PHE A 186 19.85 -11.00 3.40
CA PHE A 186 19.45 -9.61 3.28
C PHE A 186 18.53 -9.22 4.44
N ALA A 187 19.13 -9.15 5.63
CA ALA A 187 18.40 -8.92 6.87
C ALA A 187 17.56 -7.63 6.82
N ASN A 188 16.40 -7.68 7.46
CA ASN A 188 15.42 -6.60 7.59
C ASN A 188 14.70 -6.18 6.31
N LEU A 189 14.95 -6.77 5.13
CA LEU A 189 14.17 -6.41 3.92
C LEU A 189 12.69 -6.84 4.01
N ASP A 190 12.35 -7.81 4.86
CA ASP A 190 10.99 -8.26 5.17
C ASP A 190 10.32 -7.50 6.32
N PHE A 191 11.06 -6.66 7.05
CA PHE A 191 10.54 -5.94 8.20
C PHE A 191 9.37 -5.02 7.80
N GLU A 192 8.25 -5.07 8.52
CA GLU A 192 7.12 -4.16 8.28
C GLU A 192 7.20 -2.97 9.24
N ALA A 193 7.43 -1.77 8.70
CA ALA A 193 7.58 -0.57 9.49
C ALA A 193 6.26 -0.15 10.15
N TYR A 194 5.12 -0.39 9.49
CA TYR A 194 3.82 0.02 10.03
C TYR A 194 3.35 -0.82 11.23
N THR A 195 3.97 -1.97 11.54
CA THR A 195 3.57 -2.76 12.71
C THR A 195 4.28 -2.35 14.00
N GLN A 196 5.24 -1.42 13.92
CA GLN A 196 6.02 -1.00 15.09
C GLN A 196 5.22 -0.08 16.03
N PRO A 197 5.50 -0.10 17.35
CA PRO A 197 4.84 0.79 18.30
C PRO A 197 4.98 2.28 17.95
N THR A 198 6.16 2.71 17.49
CA THR A 198 6.43 4.09 17.03
C THR A 198 5.67 4.46 15.76
N ALA A 199 5.39 3.49 14.88
CA ALA A 199 4.52 3.74 13.73
C ALA A 199 3.09 4.02 14.19
N ARG A 200 2.60 3.34 15.23
CA ARG A 200 1.26 3.63 15.76
C ARG A 200 1.16 5.05 16.31
N THR A 201 2.15 5.49 17.09
CA THR A 201 2.13 6.84 17.68
C THR A 201 2.24 7.97 16.65
N THR A 202 2.60 7.68 15.41
CA THR A 202 2.80 8.68 14.34
C THR A 202 1.78 8.57 13.22
N VAL A 203 1.60 7.37 12.66
CA VAL A 203 0.73 7.11 11.52
C VAL A 203 -0.75 7.14 11.91
N GLU A 204 -1.14 6.63 13.08
CA GLU A 204 -2.54 6.66 13.53
C GLU A 204 -3.06 8.10 13.65
N PRO A 205 -2.38 9.03 14.35
CA PRO A 205 -2.75 10.45 14.32
C PRO A 205 -2.76 11.05 12.91
N MET A 206 -1.78 10.71 12.06
CA MET A 206 -1.73 11.24 10.69
C MET A 206 -2.97 10.83 9.87
N LEU A 207 -3.39 9.57 9.96
CA LEU A 207 -4.59 9.09 9.28
C LEU A 207 -5.85 9.75 9.84
N ASP A 208 -6.01 9.79 11.17
CA ASP A 208 -7.20 10.34 11.82
C ASP A 208 -7.36 11.84 11.56
N ASN A 209 -6.28 12.60 11.70
CA ASN A 209 -6.26 14.03 11.40
C ASN A 209 -6.53 14.30 9.91
N GLY A 210 -5.93 13.50 9.03
CA GLY A 210 -6.17 13.56 7.58
C GLY A 210 -7.64 13.34 7.24
N ILE A 211 -8.28 12.30 7.80
CA ILE A 211 -9.71 12.02 7.62
C ILE A 211 -10.56 13.21 8.09
N ARG A 212 -10.30 13.73 9.30
CA ARG A 212 -11.03 14.88 9.85
C ARG A 212 -10.86 16.14 9.02
N ALA A 213 -9.65 16.39 8.51
CA ALA A 213 -9.37 17.54 7.64
C ALA A 213 -10.18 17.44 6.33
N ASN A 214 -10.22 16.27 5.70
CA ASN A 214 -11.01 16.04 4.50
C ASN A 214 -12.51 16.19 4.76
N ILE A 215 -13.02 15.73 5.90
CA ILE A 215 -14.42 15.98 6.31
C ILE A 215 -14.70 17.48 6.44
N LYS A 216 -13.83 18.24 7.11
CA LYS A 216 -13.97 19.70 7.26
C LYS A 216 -13.96 20.41 5.89
N ILE A 217 -13.09 19.98 4.97
CA ILE A 217 -13.05 20.48 3.58
C ILE A 217 -14.38 20.23 2.88
N LEU A 218 -14.91 19.00 2.95
CA LEU A 218 -16.19 18.64 2.34
C LEU A 218 -17.34 19.45 2.94
N GLN A 219 -17.40 19.60 4.27
CA GLN A 219 -18.43 20.38 4.96
C GLN A 219 -18.45 21.86 4.52
N LYS A 220 -17.28 22.46 4.28
CA LYS A 220 -17.15 23.85 3.79
C LYS A 220 -17.44 23.99 2.29
N SER A 221 -17.42 22.89 1.52
CA SER A 221 -17.63 22.91 0.07
C SER A 221 -19.11 22.81 -0.31
N ASP A 222 -19.50 23.41 -1.44
CA ASP A 222 -20.85 23.30 -2.01
C ASP A 222 -20.86 22.29 -3.18
N ILE A 223 -20.66 21.01 -2.85
CA ILE A 223 -20.55 19.90 -3.82
C ILE A 223 -21.61 18.84 -3.53
N THR A 224 -22.35 18.42 -4.55
CA THR A 224 -23.33 17.34 -4.47
C THR A 224 -22.66 15.99 -4.23
N GLY A 225 -23.24 15.16 -3.35
CA GLY A 225 -22.73 13.82 -3.04
C GLY A 225 -21.62 13.81 -1.98
N LYS A 226 -21.36 14.94 -1.34
CA LYS A 226 -20.38 15.03 -0.23
C LYS A 226 -20.83 14.30 1.02
N GLU A 227 -22.14 14.16 1.24
CA GLU A 227 -22.73 13.56 2.44
C GLU A 227 -22.32 12.08 2.58
N ASP A 228 -22.41 11.31 1.49
CA ASP A 228 -22.00 9.90 1.47
C ASP A 228 -20.50 9.73 1.76
N VAL A 229 -19.69 10.65 1.26
CA VAL A 229 -18.24 10.65 1.50
C VAL A 229 -17.93 11.01 2.95
N ILE A 230 -18.63 12.00 3.50
CA ILE A 230 -18.50 12.39 4.91
C ILE A 230 -18.90 11.21 5.81
N GLU A 231 -20.00 10.51 5.52
CA GLU A 231 -20.42 9.34 6.28
C GLU A 231 -19.37 8.22 6.22
N PHE A 232 -18.89 7.89 5.00
CA PHE A 232 -17.83 6.93 4.81
C PHE A 232 -16.58 7.29 5.61
N LEU A 233 -16.06 8.51 5.48
CA LEU A 233 -14.87 8.97 6.20
C LEU A 233 -15.07 8.95 7.72
N ASN A 234 -16.23 9.37 8.22
CA ASN A 234 -16.55 9.29 9.65
C ASN A 234 -16.51 7.87 10.20
N SER A 235 -16.93 6.87 9.40
CA SER A 235 -16.95 5.47 9.83
C SER A 235 -15.56 4.89 10.14
N PHE A 236 -14.50 5.50 9.61
CA PHE A 236 -13.09 5.10 9.74
C PHE A 236 -12.26 5.94 10.73
N ILE A 237 -12.82 7.00 11.30
CA ILE A 237 -12.16 7.75 12.37
C ILE A 237 -11.83 6.80 13.54
N GLY A 238 -10.57 6.77 13.97
CA GLY A 238 -10.07 5.88 15.02
C GLY A 238 -10.00 4.40 14.62
N LYS A 239 -10.19 4.07 13.33
CA LYS A 239 -10.15 2.70 12.81
C LYS A 239 -9.29 2.54 11.56
N ALA A 240 -8.95 3.62 10.87
CA ALA A 240 -8.22 3.57 9.61
C ALA A 240 -6.84 2.91 9.75
N TYR A 241 -6.15 3.15 10.87
CA TYR A 241 -4.87 2.52 11.15
C TYR A 241 -5.01 1.00 11.37
N ASP A 242 -5.95 0.57 12.22
CA ASP A 242 -6.18 -0.86 12.44
C ASP A 242 -6.69 -1.56 11.17
N ASP A 243 -7.54 -0.91 10.35
CA ASP A 243 -7.94 -1.41 9.02
C ASP A 243 -6.73 -1.57 8.09
N MET A 244 -5.81 -0.59 8.10
CA MET A 244 -4.55 -0.66 7.35
C MET A 244 -3.68 -1.82 7.79
N LEU A 245 -3.54 -2.07 9.09
CA LEU A 245 -2.71 -3.17 9.57
C LEU A 245 -3.37 -4.53 9.33
N ASP A 246 -4.57 -4.72 9.86
CA ASP A 246 -5.18 -6.04 10.00
C ASP A 246 -5.83 -6.55 8.72
N ASN A 247 -6.40 -5.66 7.91
CA ASN A 247 -7.16 -6.05 6.71
C ASN A 247 -6.39 -5.81 5.41
N ILE A 248 -5.34 -5.00 5.44
CA ILE A 248 -4.66 -4.53 4.25
C ILE A 248 -3.20 -4.95 4.23
N ILE A 249 -2.41 -4.72 5.28
CA ILE A 249 -0.98 -5.08 5.26
C ILE A 249 -0.77 -6.53 5.65
N LYS A 250 -1.45 -6.99 6.70
CA LYS A 250 -1.35 -8.36 7.18
C LYS A 250 -1.79 -9.35 6.11
N PHE A 251 -1.03 -10.43 6.00
CA PHE A 251 -1.30 -11.52 5.07
C PHE A 251 -0.95 -12.87 5.70
N ILE A 252 -1.51 -13.93 5.13
CA ILE A 252 -1.15 -15.32 5.43
C ILE A 252 -0.37 -15.81 4.21
N PRO A 253 0.94 -16.12 4.34
CA PRO A 253 1.78 -16.46 3.18
C PRO A 253 1.21 -17.56 2.28
N GLU A 254 0.59 -18.58 2.88
CA GLU A 254 0.00 -19.72 2.17
C GLU A 254 -1.26 -19.35 1.37
N GLU A 255 -1.91 -18.24 1.70
CA GLU A 255 -3.10 -17.73 1.00
C GLU A 255 -2.75 -16.73 -0.12
N GLU A 256 -1.50 -16.26 -0.18
CA GLU A 256 -1.03 -15.30 -1.17
C GLU A 256 -0.36 -16.02 -2.35
N LYS A 257 -0.87 -15.83 -3.56
CA LYS A 257 -0.31 -16.44 -4.77
C LYS A 257 1.02 -15.82 -5.23
N LEU A 258 1.28 -14.60 -4.79
CA LEU A 258 2.47 -13.85 -5.19
C LEU A 258 2.86 -12.88 -4.10
N LEU A 259 4.05 -13.09 -3.56
CA LEU A 259 4.73 -12.19 -2.65
C LEU A 259 6.03 -11.73 -3.30
N VAL A 260 6.35 -10.47 -3.09
CA VAL A 260 7.49 -9.80 -3.71
C VAL A 260 8.13 -8.89 -2.70
N LEU A 261 9.36 -8.47 -2.97
CA LEU A 261 9.90 -7.31 -2.27
C LEU A 261 9.26 -6.08 -2.90
N ASN A 262 8.40 -5.40 -2.15
CA ASN A 262 7.79 -4.16 -2.57
C ASN A 262 8.81 -3.02 -2.53
N HIS A 263 8.58 -2.00 -3.35
CA HIS A 263 9.27 -0.73 -3.21
C HIS A 263 8.88 -0.05 -1.88
N GLY A 264 7.59 -0.12 -1.51
CA GLY A 264 7.03 0.38 -0.26
C GLY A 264 6.71 1.87 -0.29
N ASP A 265 7.48 2.68 -1.02
CA ASP A 265 7.19 4.11 -1.27
C ASP A 265 7.13 4.50 -2.76
N TYR A 266 6.34 3.78 -3.56
CA TYR A 266 6.30 3.94 -5.02
C TYR A 266 5.36 5.08 -5.48
N TRP A 267 5.81 6.32 -5.33
CA TRP A 267 5.07 7.53 -5.73
C TRP A 267 5.97 8.56 -6.45
N ASN A 268 5.36 9.58 -7.07
CA ASN A 268 6.04 10.53 -7.98
C ASN A 268 7.37 11.09 -7.45
N ASN A 269 7.45 11.50 -6.18
CA ASN A 269 8.68 12.10 -5.65
C ASN A 269 9.87 11.14 -5.59
N ASN A 270 9.62 9.83 -5.63
CA ASN A 270 10.62 8.78 -5.63
C ASN A 270 10.86 8.22 -7.04
N MET A 271 10.39 8.94 -8.07
CA MET A 271 10.50 8.56 -9.47
C MET A 271 11.18 9.64 -10.29
N MET A 272 12.31 9.29 -10.89
CA MET A 272 12.94 10.08 -11.94
C MET A 272 12.61 9.49 -13.31
N PHE A 273 12.35 10.36 -14.28
CA PHE A 273 11.97 9.97 -15.63
C PHE A 273 12.93 10.49 -16.69
N LEU A 274 13.18 9.68 -17.71
CA LEU A 274 13.99 10.06 -18.85
C LEU A 274 13.10 10.58 -19.99
N MET A 275 13.35 11.82 -20.38
CA MET A 275 12.63 12.52 -21.44
C MET A 275 13.30 12.28 -22.80
N ASN A 276 12.52 11.80 -23.77
CA ASN A 276 12.90 11.90 -25.17
C ASN A 276 12.56 13.33 -25.63
N GLN A 277 13.58 14.18 -25.78
CA GLN A 277 13.40 15.59 -26.12
C GLN A 277 12.77 15.79 -27.50
N GLU A 278 13.05 14.91 -28.47
CA GLU A 278 12.51 15.03 -29.83
C GLU A 278 11.02 14.68 -29.90
N LYS A 279 10.59 13.66 -29.15
CA LYS A 279 9.20 13.17 -29.15
C LYS A 279 8.35 13.80 -28.05
N ASN A 280 8.96 14.60 -27.17
CA ASN A 280 8.37 15.15 -25.96
C ASN A 280 7.61 14.08 -25.14
N LYS A 281 8.24 12.91 -24.94
CA LYS A 281 7.64 11.75 -24.26
C LYS A 281 8.61 11.10 -23.29
N ILE A 282 8.07 10.61 -22.19
CA ILE A 282 8.77 9.76 -21.23
C ILE A 282 9.05 8.40 -21.87
N HIS A 283 10.29 7.91 -21.76
CA HIS A 283 10.66 6.58 -22.25
C HIS A 283 11.55 5.76 -21.29
N GLY A 284 11.93 6.33 -20.15
CA GLY A 284 12.68 5.62 -19.11
C GLY A 284 12.27 6.11 -17.72
N HIS A 285 12.50 5.27 -16.71
CA HIS A 285 12.18 5.58 -15.32
C HIS A 285 13.16 4.86 -14.40
N ILE A 286 13.73 5.62 -13.46
CA ILE A 286 14.49 5.13 -12.32
C ILE A 286 13.72 5.43 -11.04
N THR A 287 13.68 4.45 -10.15
CA THR A 287 13.08 4.57 -8.81
C THR A 287 14.16 4.60 -7.74
N PHE A 288 13.91 5.31 -6.66
CA PHE A 288 14.83 5.47 -5.53
C PHE A 288 14.05 5.58 -4.22
N ASP A 289 14.75 5.68 -3.09
CA ASP A 289 14.16 5.73 -1.75
C ASP A 289 13.43 4.43 -1.34
N LEU A 290 14.22 3.39 -1.10
CA LEU A 290 13.76 2.02 -0.78
C LEU A 290 13.70 1.77 0.74
N GLN A 291 13.63 2.84 1.53
CA GLN A 291 13.74 2.80 2.99
C GLN A 291 12.59 2.06 3.69
N VAL A 292 11.40 2.00 3.07
CA VAL A 292 10.22 1.29 3.57
C VAL A 292 9.87 0.04 2.75
N THR A 293 10.86 -0.51 2.05
CA THR A 293 10.74 -1.82 1.39
C THR A 293 10.29 -2.90 2.37
N ARG A 294 9.53 -3.88 1.87
CA ARG A 294 8.85 -4.91 2.67
C ARG A 294 8.54 -6.13 1.81
N TYR A 295 8.34 -7.28 2.44
CA TYR A 295 7.89 -8.48 1.75
C TYR A 295 6.37 -8.62 1.84
N ASN A 296 5.67 -8.38 0.73
CA ASN A 296 4.19 -8.41 0.72
C ASN A 296 3.65 -8.55 -0.73
N SER A 297 2.32 -8.42 -0.87
CA SER A 297 1.64 -8.42 -2.16
C SER A 297 2.11 -7.24 -3.03
N PRO A 298 2.36 -7.43 -4.34
CA PRO A 298 2.66 -6.32 -5.26
C PRO A 298 1.55 -5.28 -5.33
N CYS A 299 0.32 -5.66 -4.97
CA CYS A 299 -0.84 -4.80 -5.04
C CYS A 299 -0.79 -3.61 -4.07
N LEU A 300 0.05 -3.65 -3.02
CA LEU A 300 0.26 -2.49 -2.15
C LEU A 300 0.92 -1.34 -2.91
N ASP A 301 2.02 -1.60 -3.63
CA ASP A 301 2.69 -0.58 -4.45
C ASP A 301 1.81 -0.11 -5.61
N ILE A 302 1.10 -1.04 -6.27
CA ILE A 302 0.19 -0.69 -7.39
C ILE A 302 -0.91 0.25 -6.88
N ALA A 303 -1.58 -0.11 -5.78
CA ALA A 303 -2.61 0.74 -5.19
C ALA A 303 -2.03 2.08 -4.76
N TYR A 304 -0.87 2.09 -4.10
CA TYR A 304 -0.25 3.32 -3.66
C TYR A 304 0.08 4.26 -4.81
N TYR A 305 0.73 3.75 -5.86
CA TYR A 305 1.10 4.51 -7.05
C TYR A 305 -0.10 5.08 -7.78
N LEU A 306 -1.11 4.24 -8.04
CA LEU A 306 -2.30 4.66 -8.76
C LEU A 306 -2.96 5.84 -8.02
N PHE A 307 -3.21 5.73 -6.72
CA PHE A 307 -3.95 6.75 -5.99
C PHE A 307 -3.19 8.06 -5.79
N THR A 308 -1.88 8.01 -5.57
CA THR A 308 -1.08 9.21 -5.30
C THR A 308 -0.62 9.92 -6.56
N SER A 309 -0.22 9.15 -7.57
CA SER A 309 0.63 9.68 -8.64
C SER A 309 -0.02 9.66 -10.00
N VAL A 310 -1.10 8.90 -10.21
CA VAL A 310 -1.78 8.83 -11.52
C VAL A 310 -3.01 9.73 -11.55
N LYS A 311 -3.18 10.44 -12.67
CA LYS A 311 -4.37 11.27 -12.95
C LYS A 311 -5.65 10.45 -12.82
N GLN A 312 -6.68 11.07 -12.25
CA GLN A 312 -7.90 10.36 -11.90
C GLN A 312 -8.63 9.81 -13.12
N GLU A 313 -8.70 10.59 -14.19
CA GLU A 313 -9.27 10.24 -15.47
C GLU A 313 -8.53 9.07 -16.13
N VAL A 314 -7.20 9.01 -16.00
CA VAL A 314 -6.39 7.90 -16.52
C VAL A 314 -6.72 6.62 -15.78
N ARG A 315 -6.73 6.67 -14.45
CA ARG A 315 -7.08 5.51 -13.62
C ARG A 315 -8.48 5.00 -13.93
N ARG A 316 -9.46 5.91 -14.02
CA ARG A 316 -10.87 5.57 -14.30
C ARG A 316 -11.05 4.90 -15.65
N ALA A 317 -10.41 5.42 -16.69
CA ALA A 317 -10.55 4.91 -18.04
C ALA A 317 -9.69 3.67 -18.34
N PHE A 318 -8.49 3.57 -17.74
CA PHE A 318 -7.46 2.62 -18.19
C PHE A 318 -6.98 1.63 -17.12
N LEU A 319 -7.68 1.48 -15.97
CA LEU A 319 -7.25 0.57 -14.90
C LEU A 319 -6.97 -0.85 -15.41
N LYS A 320 -7.90 -1.42 -16.18
CA LYS A 320 -7.75 -2.77 -16.72
C LYS A 320 -6.49 -2.89 -17.57
N GLU A 321 -6.30 -1.96 -18.52
CA GLU A 321 -5.11 -1.94 -19.38
C GLU A 321 -3.81 -1.81 -18.58
N ILE A 322 -3.80 -0.95 -17.55
CA ILE A 322 -2.62 -0.74 -16.69
C ILE A 322 -2.27 -2.03 -15.92
N LEU A 323 -3.28 -2.73 -15.39
CA LEU A 323 -3.09 -3.98 -14.66
C LEU A 323 -2.71 -5.14 -15.60
N GLU A 324 -3.27 -5.20 -16.80
CA GLU A 324 -2.87 -6.17 -17.83
C GLU A 324 -1.42 -5.95 -18.24
N GLU A 325 -1.02 -4.70 -18.49
CA GLU A 325 0.36 -4.35 -18.87
C GLU A 325 1.36 -4.64 -17.73
N TYR A 326 0.96 -4.40 -16.47
CA TYR A 326 1.73 -4.83 -15.30
C TYR A 326 1.92 -6.35 -15.30
N LEU A 327 0.83 -7.11 -15.41
CA LEU A 327 0.82 -8.57 -15.33
C LEU A 327 1.67 -9.19 -16.46
N ASP A 328 1.55 -8.66 -17.67
CA ASP A 328 2.30 -9.13 -18.84
C ASP A 328 3.81 -8.95 -18.63
N VAL A 329 4.24 -7.76 -18.20
CA VAL A 329 5.67 -7.49 -17.96
C VAL A 329 6.19 -8.29 -16.77
N LEU A 330 5.40 -8.44 -15.72
CA LEU A 330 5.74 -9.26 -14.55
C LEU A 330 6.01 -10.71 -14.99
N LYS A 331 5.06 -11.34 -15.68
CA LYS A 331 5.17 -12.74 -16.12
C LYS A 331 6.30 -12.95 -17.12
N GLN A 332 6.44 -12.05 -18.10
CA GLN A 332 7.53 -12.13 -19.08
C GLN A 332 8.91 -11.99 -18.43
N THR A 333 9.05 -11.08 -17.47
CA THR A 333 10.33 -10.85 -16.79
C THR A 333 10.68 -12.03 -15.89
N ALA A 334 9.74 -12.52 -15.10
CA ALA A 334 9.95 -13.65 -14.21
C ALA A 334 10.28 -14.94 -15.00
N ALA A 335 9.57 -15.20 -16.11
CA ALA A 335 9.87 -16.32 -17.00
C ALA A 335 11.28 -16.24 -17.62
N LYS A 336 11.74 -15.05 -18.02
CA LYS A 336 13.12 -14.84 -18.51
C LYS A 336 14.17 -15.14 -17.45
N LEU A 337 13.86 -14.90 -16.19
CA LEU A 337 14.74 -15.20 -15.05
C LEU A 337 14.67 -16.68 -14.60
N GLY A 338 13.84 -17.50 -15.27
CA GLY A 338 13.69 -18.93 -14.99
C GLY A 338 12.65 -19.25 -13.92
N HIS A 339 11.86 -18.26 -13.48
CA HIS A 339 10.86 -18.38 -12.41
C HIS A 339 9.49 -17.91 -12.93
N PRO A 340 8.79 -18.69 -13.77
CA PRO A 340 7.51 -18.26 -14.34
C PRO A 340 6.44 -18.11 -13.26
N ILE A 341 5.70 -16.99 -13.30
CA ILE A 341 4.60 -16.71 -12.39
C ILE A 341 3.27 -17.18 -13.00
N GLU A 342 2.56 -18.06 -12.29
CA GLU A 342 1.20 -18.47 -12.63
C GLU A 342 0.16 -17.63 -11.89
N LEU A 343 -0.12 -16.44 -12.45
CA LEU A 343 -1.14 -15.52 -11.95
C LEU A 343 -2.08 -15.10 -13.09
N SER A 344 -3.39 -15.22 -12.88
CA SER A 344 -4.41 -14.72 -13.80
C SER A 344 -4.73 -13.23 -13.55
N PHE A 345 -5.36 -12.60 -14.53
CA PHE A 345 -5.80 -11.21 -14.37
C PHE A 345 -6.84 -11.09 -13.25
N GLU A 346 -7.80 -12.00 -13.19
CA GLU A 346 -8.84 -12.03 -12.16
C GLU A 346 -8.25 -12.11 -10.75
N GLU A 347 -7.24 -12.96 -10.55
CA GLU A 347 -6.56 -13.09 -9.25
C GLU A 347 -5.83 -11.80 -8.87
N LEU A 348 -5.06 -11.22 -9.81
CA LEU A 348 -4.40 -9.94 -9.59
C LEU A 348 -5.42 -8.84 -9.25
N TYR A 349 -6.51 -8.76 -10.00
CA TYR A 349 -7.56 -7.77 -9.80
C TYR A 349 -8.25 -7.94 -8.44
N MET A 350 -8.54 -9.17 -8.02
CA MET A 350 -9.13 -9.44 -6.71
C MET A 350 -8.19 -9.07 -5.56
N THR A 351 -6.90 -9.38 -5.67
CA THR A 351 -5.91 -8.95 -4.68
C THR A 351 -5.74 -7.44 -4.67
N PHE A 352 -5.72 -6.79 -5.84
CA PHE A 352 -5.72 -5.33 -5.96
C PHE A 352 -6.92 -4.71 -5.24
N ARG A 353 -8.12 -5.25 -5.42
CA ARG A 353 -9.33 -4.77 -4.72
C ARG A 353 -9.24 -4.93 -3.20
N LYS A 354 -8.64 -6.00 -2.69
CA LYS A 354 -8.42 -6.18 -1.24
C LYS A 354 -7.46 -5.13 -0.67
N ARG A 355 -6.43 -4.76 -1.44
CA ARG A 355 -5.36 -3.84 -1.01
C ARG A 355 -5.58 -2.37 -1.42
N LEU A 356 -6.61 -2.09 -2.21
CA LEU A 356 -6.94 -0.80 -2.79
C LEU A 356 -6.97 0.35 -1.76
N LYS A 357 -7.51 0.06 -0.57
CA LYS A 357 -7.67 1.04 0.51
C LYS A 357 -6.33 1.56 1.03
N PHE A 358 -5.23 0.80 0.86
CA PHE A 358 -3.89 1.24 1.21
C PHE A 358 -3.55 2.56 0.49
N GLY A 359 -3.62 2.54 -0.84
CA GLY A 359 -3.33 3.71 -1.66
C GLY A 359 -4.32 4.84 -1.42
N PHE A 360 -5.58 4.53 -1.14
CA PHE A 360 -6.59 5.53 -0.81
C PHE A 360 -6.27 6.28 0.49
N TRP A 361 -5.99 5.57 1.59
CA TRP A 361 -5.66 6.20 2.87
C TRP A 361 -4.42 7.08 2.76
N LEU A 362 -3.36 6.56 2.11
CA LEU A 362 -2.15 7.34 1.88
C LEU A 362 -2.42 8.55 0.97
N ALA A 363 -3.26 8.42 -0.06
CA ALA A 363 -3.58 9.53 -0.94
C ALA A 363 -4.34 10.65 -0.20
N ILE A 364 -5.45 10.33 0.47
CA ILE A 364 -6.30 11.37 1.08
C ILE A 364 -5.69 11.97 2.35
N CYS A 365 -4.94 11.18 3.13
CA CYS A 365 -4.41 11.66 4.41
C CYS A 365 -3.04 12.31 4.28
N LEU A 366 -2.20 11.87 3.33
CA LEU A 366 -0.80 12.31 3.24
C LEU A 366 -0.49 13.11 1.98
N HIS A 367 -1.14 12.83 0.85
CA HIS A 367 -0.67 13.31 -0.45
C HIS A 367 -1.59 14.35 -1.11
N ILE A 368 -2.87 14.36 -0.78
CA ILE A 368 -3.85 15.29 -1.36
C ILE A 368 -3.99 16.53 -0.48
N GLY A 369 -3.93 17.70 -1.12
CA GLY A 369 -4.32 18.99 -0.56
C GLY A 369 -3.61 19.32 0.75
N ALA A 370 -4.39 19.33 1.83
CA ALA A 370 -3.96 19.75 3.15
C ALA A 370 -2.96 18.78 3.80
N GLY A 371 -2.99 17.48 3.46
CA GLY A 371 -2.15 16.45 4.09
C GLY A 371 -0.66 16.71 3.92
N PHE A 372 -0.24 16.84 2.67
CA PHE A 372 1.17 17.01 2.34
C PHE A 372 1.71 18.37 2.83
N ALA A 373 0.91 19.42 2.69
CA ALA A 373 1.30 20.76 3.09
C ALA A 373 1.36 20.90 4.62
N ALA A 374 0.40 20.31 5.35
CA ALA A 374 0.43 20.27 6.80
C ALA A 374 1.69 19.55 7.28
N PHE A 375 2.03 18.41 6.69
CA PHE A 375 3.25 17.67 7.01
C PHE A 375 4.53 18.49 6.75
N LYS A 376 4.61 19.21 5.62
CA LYS A 376 5.77 20.06 5.29
C LYS A 376 5.92 21.27 6.22
N GLU A 377 4.82 21.77 6.79
CA GLU A 377 4.84 22.87 7.76
C GLU A 377 5.24 22.41 9.18
N LEU A 378 5.27 21.10 9.45
CA LEU A 378 5.73 20.59 10.72
C LEU A 378 7.25 20.62 10.79
N ASP A 379 7.78 21.45 11.68
CA ASP A 379 9.15 21.25 12.16
C ASP A 379 9.14 20.16 13.23
N VAL A 380 9.39 18.94 12.79
CA VAL A 380 9.54 17.77 13.67
C VAL A 380 10.68 17.94 14.69
N ASN A 381 11.63 18.85 14.46
CA ASN A 381 12.68 19.16 15.44
C ASN A 381 12.16 20.02 16.61
N GLU A 382 11.19 20.90 16.37
CA GLU A 382 10.58 21.75 17.41
C GLU A 382 9.48 21.01 18.20
N LEU A 383 8.93 19.93 17.63
CA LEU A 383 7.81 19.19 18.22
C LEU A 383 8.17 18.42 19.51
N GLY A 384 9.46 18.16 19.76
CA GLY A 384 9.98 17.58 20.99
C GLY A 384 9.60 16.11 21.23
N ASP A 385 8.30 15.82 21.43
CA ASP A 385 7.73 14.50 21.73
C ASP A 385 6.45 14.26 20.91
N PHE A 386 6.23 13.02 20.44
CA PHE A 386 5.14 12.65 19.51
C PHE A 386 3.73 12.84 20.08
N LYS A 387 3.62 13.05 21.40
CA LYS A 387 2.34 13.35 22.08
C LYS A 387 1.65 14.62 21.58
N ASN A 388 2.41 15.58 21.03
CA ASN A 388 1.86 16.81 20.46
C ASN A 388 1.63 16.74 18.94
N LEU A 389 1.95 15.61 18.28
CA LEU A 389 1.88 15.50 16.83
C LEU A 389 0.45 15.68 16.30
N SER A 390 -0.55 15.07 16.97
CA SER A 390 -1.95 15.18 16.57
C SER A 390 -2.48 16.62 16.62
N SER A 391 -2.17 17.38 17.67
CA SER A 391 -2.59 18.78 17.80
C SER A 391 -1.85 19.70 16.82
N ALA A 392 -0.56 19.43 16.58
CA ALA A 392 0.22 20.16 15.58
C ALA A 392 -0.31 19.93 14.17
N LEU A 393 -0.61 18.67 13.81
CA LEU A 393 -1.24 18.32 12.55
C LEU A 393 -2.59 19.02 12.38
N ASP A 394 -3.51 18.95 13.34
CA ASP A 394 -4.82 19.63 13.22
C ASP A 394 -4.66 21.13 13.00
N THR A 395 -3.71 21.77 13.71
CA THR A 395 -3.41 23.19 13.55
C THR A 395 -2.90 23.51 12.14
N ALA A 396 -1.95 22.72 11.64
CA ALA A 396 -1.39 22.89 10.29
C ALA A 396 -2.47 22.67 9.21
N PHE A 397 -3.32 21.66 9.39
CA PHE A 397 -4.48 21.41 8.54
C PHE A 397 -5.44 22.61 8.50
N GLN A 398 -5.81 23.18 9.65
CA GLN A 398 -6.70 24.35 9.68
C GLN A 398 -6.10 25.55 8.95
N LYS A 399 -4.84 25.88 9.26
CA LYS A 399 -4.13 26.98 8.61
C LYS A 399 -4.09 26.80 7.09
N TRP A 400 -3.83 25.58 6.62
CA TRP A 400 -3.81 25.30 5.20
C TRP A 400 -5.18 25.50 4.55
N ILE A 401 -6.24 24.93 5.14
CA ILE A 401 -7.61 25.00 4.60
C ILE A 401 -8.04 26.47 4.46
N ASP A 402 -7.80 27.28 5.49
CA ASP A 402 -8.23 28.68 5.50
C ASP A 402 -7.43 29.54 4.50
N LYS A 403 -6.16 29.19 4.24
CA LYS A 403 -5.30 29.89 3.28
C LYS A 403 -5.49 29.45 1.82
N ASN A 404 -5.98 28.24 1.58
CA ASN A 404 -6.02 27.62 0.25
C ASN A 404 -7.45 27.22 -0.18
N THR A 405 -8.40 28.16 -0.12
CA THR A 405 -9.82 27.91 -0.39
C THR A 405 -10.09 27.25 -1.74
N GLU A 406 -9.47 27.73 -2.83
CA GLU A 406 -9.63 27.15 -4.17
C GLU A 406 -9.13 25.70 -4.25
N ARG A 407 -7.95 25.41 -3.66
CA ARG A 407 -7.41 24.03 -3.60
C ARG A 407 -8.21 23.13 -2.68
N ALA A 408 -8.80 23.67 -1.62
CA ALA A 408 -9.71 22.92 -0.75
C ALA A 408 -10.97 22.52 -1.54
N GLU A 409 -11.50 23.40 -2.39
CA GLU A 409 -12.62 23.08 -3.28
C GLU A 409 -12.25 22.00 -4.32
N GLU A 410 -11.07 22.09 -4.95
CA GLU A 410 -10.56 21.05 -5.85
C GLU A 410 -10.35 19.70 -5.14
N THR A 411 -9.87 19.75 -3.90
CA THR A 411 -9.73 18.56 -3.04
C THR A 411 -11.09 17.94 -2.76
N ALA A 412 -12.09 18.74 -2.42
CA ALA A 412 -13.47 18.28 -2.20
C ALA A 412 -14.06 17.61 -3.45
N LYS A 413 -13.87 18.21 -4.65
CA LYS A 413 -14.27 17.62 -5.93
C LYS A 413 -13.58 16.28 -6.15
N THR A 414 -12.28 16.22 -5.89
CA THR A 414 -11.48 15.01 -6.02
C THR A 414 -11.97 13.89 -5.10
N LEU A 415 -12.29 14.18 -3.83
CA LEU A 415 -12.82 13.21 -2.86
C LEU A 415 -14.17 12.64 -3.29
N VAL A 416 -15.11 13.49 -3.72
CA VAL A 416 -16.40 13.05 -4.26
C VAL A 416 -16.22 12.26 -5.56
N ASN A 417 -15.24 12.62 -6.37
CA ASN A 417 -14.91 11.85 -7.56
C ASN A 417 -14.16 10.54 -7.23
N PHE A 418 -13.48 10.41 -6.09
CA PHE A 418 -12.92 9.12 -5.65
C PHE A 418 -14.04 8.15 -5.25
N SER A 419 -15.12 8.71 -4.72
CA SER A 419 -16.23 8.00 -4.09
C SER A 419 -17.34 7.64 -5.10
N SER A 420 -17.60 8.51 -6.08
CA SER A 420 -18.64 8.31 -7.09
C SER A 420 -18.38 7.11 -8.00
N LYS A 421 -19.48 6.50 -8.47
CA LYS A 421 -19.46 5.54 -9.58
C LYS A 421 -18.80 6.18 -10.81
N SER A 422 -18.11 5.38 -11.60
CA SER A 422 -17.48 5.85 -12.83
C SER A 422 -18.56 6.37 -13.81
N PRO A 423 -18.39 7.53 -14.45
CA PRO A 423 -19.31 8.04 -15.47
C PRO A 423 -19.34 7.22 -16.79
N LEU A 424 -18.71 6.04 -16.82
CA LEU A 424 -18.73 5.08 -17.94
C LEU A 424 -19.73 3.93 -17.73
N GLU A 425 -20.56 3.98 -16.70
CA GLU A 425 -21.75 3.12 -16.61
C GLU A 425 -22.86 3.76 -17.46
N PRO A 426 -23.33 3.14 -18.56
CA PRO A 426 -24.51 3.62 -19.24
C PRO A 426 -25.71 3.47 -18.29
N ASP A 427 -26.55 4.51 -18.20
CA ASP A 427 -27.87 4.48 -17.53
C ASP A 427 -28.88 3.54 -18.24
N ASP A 428 -28.40 2.60 -19.05
CA ASP A 428 -29.21 1.83 -19.98
C ASP A 428 -29.34 0.39 -19.49
N ASP A 429 -30.49 0.09 -18.89
CA ASP A 429 -30.92 -1.24 -18.42
C ASP A 429 -30.96 -2.33 -19.52
N ASN A 430 -30.53 -2.02 -20.76
CA ASN A 430 -30.60 -2.93 -21.92
C ASN A 430 -29.29 -3.09 -22.71
N ALA A 431 -28.13 -2.64 -22.22
CA ALA A 431 -26.87 -2.78 -22.96
C ALA A 431 -26.25 -4.19 -22.84
N GLU A 432 -26.54 -5.07 -23.81
CA GLU A 432 -25.79 -6.32 -24.04
C GLU A 432 -24.39 -6.01 -24.61
N GLY A 433 -23.40 -5.83 -23.74
CA GLY A 433 -21.97 -5.70 -24.10
C GLY A 433 -21.05 -5.99 -22.90
N PRO A 434 -19.79 -6.40 -23.11
CA PRO A 434 -18.89 -6.73 -22.01
C PRO A 434 -18.57 -5.48 -21.17
N LEU A 435 -19.14 -5.46 -19.96
CA LEU A 435 -18.99 -4.40 -18.97
C LEU A 435 -17.51 -4.13 -18.68
N ALA A 436 -17.06 -2.89 -18.87
CA ALA A 436 -15.80 -2.43 -18.30
C ALA A 436 -15.91 -2.47 -16.77
N PRO A 437 -14.95 -3.07 -16.02
CA PRO A 437 -15.03 -3.10 -14.57
C PRO A 437 -14.87 -1.69 -14.00
N GLY A 438 -15.99 -1.11 -13.58
CA GLY A 438 -16.06 0.21 -12.97
C GLY A 438 -15.27 0.29 -11.66
N TRP A 439 -14.81 1.50 -11.35
CA TRP A 439 -14.27 1.87 -10.04
C TRP A 439 -15.40 1.87 -9.01
N HIS A 440 -15.69 0.72 -8.42
CA HIS A 440 -16.54 0.68 -7.22
C HIS A 440 -15.66 0.81 -5.98
N PHE A 441 -15.59 2.03 -5.44
CA PHE A 441 -15.29 2.20 -4.02
C PHE A 441 -16.48 1.69 -3.20
N PRO A 442 -16.27 1.04 -2.04
CA PRO A 442 -17.34 0.49 -1.22
C PRO A 442 -18.11 1.61 -0.49
N ILE A 443 -18.99 2.32 -1.19
CA ILE A 443 -20.02 3.17 -0.57
C ILE A 443 -21.37 2.43 -0.50
N GLY A 444 -21.50 1.31 -1.23
CA GLY A 444 -22.57 0.35 -0.95
C GLY A 444 -22.34 -0.25 0.43
N HIS A 445 -23.32 -0.14 1.32
CA HIS A 445 -23.28 -0.66 2.70
C HIS A 445 -22.62 -2.05 2.78
N PHE A 446 -21.38 -2.10 3.27
CA PHE A 446 -20.76 -3.34 3.71
C PHE A 446 -21.37 -3.72 5.07
N HIS A 447 -22.44 -4.51 5.06
CA HIS A 447 -22.74 -5.35 6.21
C HIS A 447 -21.79 -6.55 6.18
N SER A 448 -20.59 -6.40 6.75
CA SER A 448 -19.81 -7.57 7.16
C SER A 448 -20.40 -8.09 8.47
N THR A 449 -21.45 -8.90 8.41
CA THR A 449 -21.87 -9.68 9.57
C THR A 449 -20.89 -10.84 9.75
N TYR A 450 -19.79 -10.59 10.46
CA TYR A 450 -18.96 -11.67 11.01
C TYR A 450 -19.74 -12.35 12.14
N CYS A 451 -20.23 -13.56 11.90
CA CYS A 451 -20.78 -14.38 12.97
C CYS A 451 -19.62 -14.85 13.85
N ARG A 452 -19.41 -14.20 15.00
CA ARG A 452 -18.30 -14.46 15.94
C ARG A 452 -18.20 -15.91 16.47
N ASN A 453 -19.18 -16.77 16.18
CA ASN A 453 -19.26 -18.14 16.70
C ASN A 453 -19.32 -19.23 15.61
N CYS A 454 -19.00 -18.95 14.33
CA CYS A 454 -18.98 -19.98 13.28
C CYS A 454 -17.56 -20.52 13.05
N PRO A 455 -17.28 -21.81 13.33
CA PRO A 455 -15.94 -22.39 13.18
C PRO A 455 -15.46 -22.58 11.72
N TYR A 456 -16.22 -22.13 10.72
CA TYR A 456 -15.94 -22.37 9.29
C TYR A 456 -15.83 -21.11 8.42
N ASN A 457 -15.78 -19.91 9.00
CA ASN A 457 -15.44 -18.66 8.29
C ASN A 457 -16.06 -18.55 6.87
N MET A 458 -17.39 -18.73 6.74
CA MET A 458 -18.07 -18.56 5.46
C MET A 458 -18.17 -17.07 5.11
N SER A 459 -17.59 -16.69 3.98
CA SER A 459 -17.75 -15.38 3.37
C SER A 459 -19.10 -15.30 2.64
N LEU A 460 -20.00 -14.43 3.12
CA LEU A 460 -21.24 -14.11 2.43
C LEU A 460 -20.98 -12.98 1.42
N LEU A 461 -20.97 -13.33 0.13
CA LEU A 461 -20.93 -12.36 -0.98
C LEU A 461 -22.35 -12.08 -1.44
N VAL A 462 -22.83 -10.86 -1.20
CA VAL A 462 -24.08 -10.36 -1.79
C VAL A 462 -23.73 -9.73 -3.15
N GLU A 463 -24.03 -10.46 -4.24
CA GLU A 463 -23.61 -10.04 -5.59
C GLU A 463 -24.56 -9.04 -6.28
N ARG A 464 -25.83 -8.86 -5.87
CA ARG A 464 -26.77 -7.85 -6.42
C ARG A 464 -28.14 -7.82 -5.70
N GLU A 465 -28.76 -6.65 -5.58
CA GLU A 465 -30.23 -6.50 -5.43
C GLU A 465 -30.88 -6.66 -6.82
N TYR A 466 -31.90 -7.50 -6.95
CA TYR A 466 -32.74 -7.56 -8.15
C TYR A 466 -34.14 -7.07 -7.78
N ASP A 467 -34.67 -6.10 -8.54
CA ASP A 467 -36.09 -5.79 -8.51
C ASP A 467 -36.80 -6.75 -9.48
N CYS A 468 -37.24 -7.90 -8.96
CA CYS A 468 -37.97 -8.89 -9.74
C CYS A 468 -39.39 -8.39 -9.99
N ASN A 469 -39.61 -7.61 -11.05
CA ASN A 469 -40.93 -7.44 -11.65
C ASN A 469 -41.33 -8.75 -12.36
N ARG A 470 -41.87 -9.71 -11.60
CA ARG A 470 -42.83 -10.65 -12.15
C ARG A 470 -44.22 -10.16 -11.77
N GLU A 471 -44.99 -9.81 -12.79
CA GLU A 471 -46.45 -9.77 -12.72
C GLU A 471 -46.91 -11.06 -12.00
N ASP A 472 -47.83 -10.91 -11.04
CA ASP A 472 -48.35 -11.95 -10.13
C ASP A 472 -47.73 -12.05 -8.70
N VAL A 473 -47.47 -10.92 -8.03
CA VAL A 473 -47.64 -10.84 -6.56
C VAL A 473 -48.19 -9.46 -6.17
N HIS A 474 -49.46 -9.40 -5.77
CA HIS A 474 -50.00 -8.21 -5.10
C HIS A 474 -49.38 -8.07 -3.70
N GLY A 475 -48.39 -7.18 -3.58
CA GLY A 475 -47.77 -6.80 -2.30
C GLY A 475 -46.27 -6.58 -2.46
N GLY A 476 -45.87 -5.33 -2.72
CA GLY A 476 -44.48 -4.93 -2.93
C GLY A 476 -43.54 -5.40 -1.81
N SER A 477 -42.84 -6.50 -2.07
CA SER A 477 -41.82 -7.04 -1.19
C SER A 477 -40.61 -7.45 -2.04
N SER A 478 -39.53 -6.68 -1.89
CA SER A 478 -38.24 -6.93 -2.54
C SER A 478 -37.68 -8.30 -2.14
N ILE A 479 -37.37 -9.13 -3.13
CA ILE A 479 -36.76 -10.46 -2.97
C ILE A 479 -35.25 -10.31 -3.21
N PHE A 480 -34.44 -10.87 -2.33
CA PHE A 480 -32.98 -10.94 -2.52
C PHE A 480 -32.62 -12.36 -2.93
N CYS A 481 -31.63 -12.49 -3.84
CA CYS A 481 -30.98 -13.77 -4.10
C CYS A 481 -29.50 -13.68 -3.71
N MET A 482 -29.06 -14.61 -2.87
CA MET A 482 -27.68 -14.78 -2.43
C MET A 482 -27.04 -15.96 -3.14
N LYS A 483 -25.74 -15.83 -3.38
CA LYS A 483 -24.89 -16.86 -3.95
C LYS A 483 -23.89 -17.28 -2.90
N VAL A 484 -23.98 -18.52 -2.45
CA VAL A 484 -23.11 -19.06 -1.40
C VAL A 484 -22.11 -19.99 -2.07
N VAL A 485 -20.82 -19.68 -1.95
CA VAL A 485 -19.75 -20.53 -2.44
C VAL A 485 -19.24 -21.35 -1.27
N ARG A 486 -19.40 -22.66 -1.34
CA ARG A 486 -18.89 -23.58 -0.33
C ARG A 486 -17.38 -23.79 -0.47
N PRO A 487 -16.67 -24.19 0.61
CA PRO A 487 -15.23 -24.44 0.58
C PRO A 487 -14.78 -25.53 -0.43
N ASP A 488 -15.71 -26.37 -0.89
CA ASP A 488 -15.50 -27.39 -1.92
C ASP A 488 -15.69 -26.87 -3.36
N GLY A 489 -15.95 -25.56 -3.53
CA GLY A 489 -16.17 -24.91 -4.82
C GLY A 489 -17.60 -25.01 -5.34
N PHE A 490 -18.54 -25.60 -4.59
CA PHE A 490 -19.94 -25.72 -5.00
C PHE A 490 -20.70 -24.41 -4.77
N VAL A 491 -21.54 -24.00 -5.73
CA VAL A 491 -22.28 -22.73 -5.69
C VAL A 491 -23.77 -22.98 -5.49
N ASP A 492 -24.31 -22.56 -4.35
CA ASP A 492 -25.75 -22.60 -4.07
C ASP A 492 -26.40 -21.22 -4.28
N ARG A 493 -27.63 -21.20 -4.79
CA ARG A 493 -28.47 -19.98 -4.85
C ARG A 493 -29.61 -20.09 -3.85
N MET A 494 -29.73 -19.10 -2.96
CA MET A 494 -30.87 -18.95 -2.05
C MET A 494 -31.60 -17.65 -2.33
N CYS A 495 -32.95 -17.65 -2.28
CA CYS A 495 -33.73 -16.42 -2.40
C CYS A 495 -34.71 -16.27 -1.21
N GLY A 496 -34.88 -15.06 -0.69
CA GLY A 496 -35.71 -14.76 0.48
C GLY A 496 -36.22 -13.31 0.53
N SER A 497 -37.22 -13.02 1.38
CA SER A 497 -37.83 -11.69 1.52
C SER A 497 -37.10 -10.81 2.56
N LYS A 498 -37.03 -9.50 2.31
CA LYS A 498 -36.35 -8.49 3.17
C LYS A 498 -36.83 -8.51 4.63
N SER A 499 -38.09 -8.85 4.86
CA SER A 499 -38.72 -8.96 6.19
C SER A 499 -38.18 -10.11 7.04
N ALA A 500 -37.64 -11.18 6.44
CA ALA A 500 -37.04 -12.28 7.18
C ALA A 500 -35.61 -11.95 7.67
N LEU A 501 -34.89 -11.07 6.95
CA LEU A 501 -33.52 -10.66 7.29
C LEU A 501 -33.52 -9.65 8.45
N MET A 502 -34.50 -8.73 8.48
CA MET A 502 -34.62 -7.75 9.57
C MET A 502 -35.02 -8.39 10.91
N ALA A 503 -35.87 -9.43 10.90
CA ALA A 503 -36.26 -10.14 12.11
C ALA A 503 -35.09 -10.90 12.79
N ALA A 504 -34.06 -11.29 12.03
CA ALA A 504 -32.86 -11.92 12.57
C ALA A 504 -31.90 -10.92 13.24
N ASN A 505 -31.98 -9.63 12.90
CA ASN A 505 -31.13 -8.58 13.47
C ASN A 505 -31.69 -7.98 14.77
N GLU A 506 -33.01 -8.05 15.02
CA GLU A 506 -33.62 -7.45 16.22
C GLU A 506 -33.58 -8.35 17.46
N PHE A 507 -33.36 -9.67 17.33
CA PHE A 507 -33.28 -10.59 18.44
C PHE A 507 -31.83 -11.00 18.74
N GLY A 508 -31.09 -10.11 19.40
CA GLY A 508 -29.81 -10.44 20.02
C GLY A 508 -30.00 -11.41 21.19
N HIS A 509 -29.94 -12.72 20.93
CA HIS A 509 -29.98 -13.75 21.97
C HIS A 509 -28.71 -14.62 21.98
N SER A 510 -28.19 -14.86 23.18
CA SER A 510 -27.08 -15.77 23.47
C SER A 510 -27.49 -17.23 23.25
N CYS A 511 -26.52 -18.07 22.93
CA CYS A 511 -26.69 -19.44 22.43
C CYS A 511 -27.28 -20.49 23.43
N ASP A 512 -27.85 -20.11 24.57
CA ASP A 512 -28.21 -21.08 25.63
C ASP A 512 -29.72 -21.39 25.81
N GLU A 513 -30.63 -20.80 25.05
CA GLU A 513 -32.08 -21.04 25.22
C GLU A 513 -32.76 -21.95 24.17
N PHE A 514 -32.01 -22.76 23.41
CA PHE A 514 -32.59 -23.68 22.41
C PHE A 514 -32.82 -25.13 22.89
N LYS A 515 -33.08 -25.34 24.20
CA LYS A 515 -33.31 -26.70 24.76
C LYS A 515 -34.73 -27.05 25.19
N THR A 516 -35.71 -26.19 25.05
CA THR A 516 -37.10 -26.54 25.38
C THR A 516 -38.05 -26.14 24.26
N GLY A 517 -38.41 -27.13 23.43
CA GLY A 517 -39.31 -26.93 22.31
C GLY A 517 -40.64 -26.34 22.75
N LYS A 518 -40.96 -25.15 22.23
CA LYS A 518 -42.32 -24.63 21.99
C LYS A 518 -42.26 -23.23 21.36
N THR A 519 -42.02 -23.13 20.06
CA THR A 519 -42.56 -22.02 19.26
C THR A 519 -42.75 -22.45 17.80
N ARG A 520 -44.01 -22.69 17.43
CA ARG A 520 -44.45 -22.90 16.04
C ARG A 520 -44.53 -21.52 15.38
N LEU A 521 -43.49 -21.08 14.68
CA LEU A 521 -43.54 -20.17 13.53
C LEU A 521 -42.09 -19.98 13.03
N LEU A 522 -41.65 -20.79 12.06
CA LEU A 522 -40.52 -20.57 11.13
C LEU A 522 -40.13 -21.88 10.39
N ASN A 523 -41.12 -22.69 9.98
CA ASN A 523 -40.89 -23.84 9.10
C ASN A 523 -41.26 -23.48 7.65
N LYS A 524 -40.53 -22.55 7.03
CA LYS A 524 -40.54 -22.35 5.57
C LYS A 524 -39.21 -21.75 5.09
N ILE A 525 -38.14 -22.52 5.19
CA ILE A 525 -37.01 -22.44 4.23
C ILE A 525 -36.73 -23.89 3.83
N CYS A 526 -37.40 -24.33 2.76
CA CYS A 526 -37.17 -25.65 2.16
C CYS A 526 -35.85 -25.64 1.40
N PHE A 527 -34.96 -26.56 1.73
CA PHE A 527 -33.89 -27.02 0.85
C PHE A 527 -34.52 -27.63 -0.42
N CYS A 528 -34.17 -27.13 -1.60
CA CYS A 528 -34.34 -27.89 -2.85
C CYS A 528 -33.20 -28.90 -2.96
N GLN A 529 -33.50 -30.17 -2.77
CA GLN A 529 -32.67 -31.29 -3.21
C GLN A 529 -33.17 -31.74 -4.58
N THR A 530 -32.28 -31.76 -5.57
CA THR A 530 -32.37 -32.46 -6.86
C THR A 530 -31.02 -33.17 -7.03
N ASP A 531 -30.86 -34.46 -7.33
CA ASP A 531 -31.79 -35.50 -7.81
C ASP A 531 -31.15 -36.89 -7.66
N PHE A 532 -31.98 -37.91 -7.93
CA PHE A 532 -31.71 -39.22 -8.57
C PHE A 532 -31.95 -40.52 -7.79
N CYS A 533 -32.84 -41.31 -8.41
CA CYS A 533 -33.18 -42.70 -8.16
C CYS A 533 -31.97 -43.65 -8.12
N ASN A 534 -31.92 -44.52 -7.12
CA ASN A 534 -31.91 -45.97 -7.35
C ASN A 534 -32.08 -46.76 -6.03
N GLY A 535 -33.11 -47.63 -6.05
CA GLY A 535 -33.23 -48.95 -5.45
C GLY A 535 -32.56 -49.33 -4.11
N ALA A 536 -33.39 -49.95 -3.27
CA ALA A 536 -33.10 -51.04 -2.32
C ALA A 536 -32.79 -50.69 -0.85
N THR A 537 -33.87 -50.69 -0.06
CA THR A 537 -34.08 -51.49 1.16
C THR A 537 -32.86 -51.97 1.97
N THR A 538 -32.65 -51.41 3.18
CA THR A 538 -32.80 -52.05 4.52
C THR A 538 -32.01 -51.29 5.61
N PRO A 539 -32.46 -51.27 6.88
CA PRO A 539 -31.78 -50.58 7.98
C PRO A 539 -31.00 -51.56 8.88
N VAL A 540 -29.76 -51.24 9.27
CA VAL A 540 -29.07 -51.92 10.39
C VAL A 540 -28.21 -50.91 11.18
N PRO A 541 -28.16 -50.98 12.54
CA PRO A 541 -27.61 -49.93 13.40
C PRO A 541 -26.34 -50.33 14.19
N ILE A 542 -25.76 -49.35 14.90
CA ILE A 542 -24.82 -49.45 16.07
C ILE A 542 -23.35 -49.78 15.72
N TRP A 543 -22.39 -48.96 16.19
CA TRP A 543 -21.48 -49.29 17.31
C TRP A 543 -20.58 -48.12 17.74
N LEU A 544 -20.56 -47.94 19.05
CA LEU A 544 -19.74 -47.07 19.88
C LEU A 544 -18.30 -47.59 20.00
N GLY A 545 -17.37 -46.67 20.24
CA GLY A 545 -16.06 -46.92 20.85
C GLY A 545 -15.35 -45.57 21.03
N MET A 546 -15.55 -44.90 22.18
CA MET A 546 -14.65 -44.86 23.34
C MET A 546 -13.28 -44.20 23.05
N GLY A 547 -12.81 -43.17 23.76
CA GLY A 547 -13.27 -42.65 25.04
C GLY A 547 -12.80 -41.23 25.41
N ILE A 548 -13.68 -40.53 26.13
CA ILE A 548 -13.59 -40.11 27.55
C ILE A 548 -12.33 -39.37 28.08
N PRO A 549 -12.55 -38.40 29.02
CA PRO A 549 -12.05 -37.02 28.95
C PRO A 549 -11.57 -36.46 30.33
N LEU A 550 -11.59 -35.11 30.48
CA LEU A 550 -11.60 -34.30 31.74
C LEU A 550 -10.22 -34.22 32.45
N VAL A 551 -9.70 -33.09 32.96
CA VAL A 551 -10.24 -32.08 33.90
C VAL A 551 -9.29 -30.86 33.93
N LEU A 552 -9.82 -29.63 34.10
CA LEU A 552 -9.27 -28.44 34.80
C LEU A 552 -9.56 -27.16 33.99
N ALA A 553 -10.73 -26.54 34.19
CA ALA A 553 -10.99 -25.50 35.19
C ALA A 553 -10.58 -24.10 34.67
N VAL A 554 -11.50 -23.18 34.39
CA VAL A 554 -12.32 -22.42 35.39
C VAL A 554 -11.48 -21.57 36.35
N LEU A 555 -10.18 -21.40 36.14
CA LEU A 555 -9.36 -20.49 36.96
C LEU A 555 -8.35 -19.76 36.09
N MET A 556 -8.74 -18.65 35.46
CA MET A 556 -7.88 -17.45 35.26
C MET A 556 -8.57 -16.33 34.45
N MET A 557 -9.83 -16.03 34.77
CA MET A 557 -10.25 -14.62 34.74
C MET A 557 -10.37 -14.16 36.19
N LEU A 558 -9.70 -13.04 36.49
CA LEU A 558 -9.77 -12.24 37.71
C LEU A 558 -8.86 -12.67 38.87
N TYR A 559 -7.57 -12.36 38.73
CA TYR A 559 -6.86 -11.72 39.82
C TYR A 559 -6.30 -10.37 39.34
N LEU A 560 -6.78 -9.32 39.98
CA LEU A 560 -6.34 -7.93 39.87
C LEU A 560 -4.89 -7.76 40.37
N VAL A 561 -4.31 -6.61 40.01
CA VAL A 561 -3.27 -5.86 40.73
C VAL A 561 -1.79 -6.17 40.39
N ARG A 562 -1.14 -5.14 39.83
CA ARG A 562 0.32 -4.85 39.82
C ARG A 562 1.25 -5.84 39.11
N ALA A 563 1.66 -5.48 37.90
CA ALA A 563 3.00 -4.99 37.56
C ALA A 563 2.97 -4.47 36.12
#